data_AF-A0A0Q6L200-F1
#
_entry.id   AF-A0A0Q6L200-F1
#
_cell.length_a   1.000
_cell.length_b   1.000
_cell.length_c   1.000
_cell.angle_alpha   90.00
_cell.angle_beta   90.00
_cell.angle_gamma   90.00
#
_symmetry.space_group_name_H-M   'P 1'
#
loop_
_entity.id
_entity.type
_entity.pdbx_description
1 polymer ?
#
loop_
_entity_poly.entity_id
_entity_poly.type
_entity_poly.pdbx_seq_one_letter_code
_entity_poly.pdbx_strand_id
1 'polypeptide(L)'
;MASSRDAGFVAHSRRRGLTAVGTAVMVLCLVAGWGVLYFISLVGALWRFREPNAPAPVLTLSDQWTDLAVGLIQVAVGAAAIAAVYFVRRRTLPVVWPLRRGTALEAAITWCAAIGAASALLLVLSRMDVLRFSFSVPASVESDWLAVVSALAVGLREEPILVALPVLLLVGRVPIWAIMALSATMRGFLYLYFGGGGFLWAVCWGAAAVWVFYRYRRLWVLIAVHGLVMNVQVFDRVIPSDNAATIMQWVNILILFTALLWWLTPRALEAFLPNTVAVRYGDSTVETTPMVAEVVLNPEKLDPDTPRTNPPVKP
;
A
#
# COMPACT_ATOMS: atom_id res chain seq x y z
N MET A 1 27.41 2.01 49.70
CA MET A 1 26.45 2.96 49.09
C MET A 1 26.45 2.75 47.59
N ALA A 2 25.56 1.89 47.07
CA ALA A 2 25.38 1.70 45.63
C ALA A 2 24.58 2.90 45.09
N SER A 3 25.09 3.53 44.03
CA SER A 3 24.60 4.83 43.56
C SER A 3 23.19 4.68 42.96
N SER A 4 22.32 5.66 43.22
CA SER A 4 20.96 5.73 42.65
C SER A 4 20.93 5.78 41.11
N ARG A 5 22.09 6.00 40.46
CA ARG A 5 22.22 5.98 38.99
C ARG A 5 22.20 4.56 38.40
N ASP A 6 22.67 3.55 39.14
CA ASP A 6 22.71 2.17 38.65
C ASP A 6 21.31 1.52 38.65
N ALA A 7 20.47 1.88 39.62
CA ALA A 7 19.08 1.41 39.70
C ALA A 7 18.22 1.90 38.52
N GLY A 8 18.46 3.13 38.04
CA GLY A 8 17.73 3.72 36.91
C GLY A 8 18.05 3.05 35.56
N PHE A 9 19.31 2.66 35.37
CA PHE A 9 19.79 1.99 34.14
C PHE A 9 19.25 0.55 34.04
N VAL A 10 19.26 -0.19 35.15
CA VAL A 10 18.70 -1.54 35.24
C VAL A 10 17.18 -1.54 35.06
N ALA A 11 16.47 -0.55 35.60
CA ALA A 11 15.02 -0.43 35.41
C ALA A 11 14.62 -0.08 33.97
N HIS A 12 15.40 0.77 33.28
CA HIS A 12 15.17 1.12 31.87
C HIS A 12 15.48 -0.04 30.92
N SER A 13 16.55 -0.83 31.19
CA SER A 13 16.87 -2.01 30.36
C SER A 13 15.80 -3.10 30.52
N ARG A 14 15.29 -3.32 31.74
CA ARG A 14 14.25 -4.33 32.03
C ARG A 14 12.91 -3.97 31.40
N ARG A 15 12.52 -2.68 31.41
CA ARG A 15 11.31 -2.20 30.69
C ARG A 15 11.46 -2.34 29.17
N ARG A 16 12.61 -2.02 28.58
CA ARG A 16 12.88 -2.22 27.15
C ARG A 16 12.84 -3.69 26.75
N GLY A 17 13.45 -4.58 27.55
CA GLY A 17 13.46 -6.02 27.31
C GLY A 17 12.06 -6.64 27.33
N LEU A 18 11.24 -6.28 28.33
CA LEU A 18 9.84 -6.73 28.44
C LEU A 18 8.99 -6.26 27.25
N THR A 19 9.23 -5.05 26.74
CA THR A 19 8.52 -4.53 25.56
C THR A 19 8.97 -5.19 24.24
N ALA A 20 10.24 -5.57 24.13
CA ALA A 20 10.77 -6.23 22.94
C ALA A 20 10.25 -7.67 22.84
N VAL A 21 10.29 -8.44 23.93
CA VAL A 21 9.73 -9.80 23.98
C VAL A 21 8.23 -9.78 23.67
N GLY A 22 7.47 -8.86 24.28
CA GLY A 22 6.04 -8.72 23.98
C GLY A 22 5.77 -8.42 22.51
N THR A 23 6.57 -7.54 21.90
CA THR A 23 6.44 -7.21 20.47
C THR A 23 6.79 -8.40 19.59
N ALA A 24 7.86 -9.15 19.91
CA ALA A 24 8.23 -10.35 19.18
C ALA A 24 7.14 -11.43 19.25
N VAL A 25 6.56 -11.67 20.43
CA VAL A 25 5.42 -12.60 20.58
C VAL A 25 4.23 -12.15 19.74
N MET A 26 3.90 -10.85 19.72
CA MET A 26 2.81 -10.33 18.88
C MET A 26 3.06 -10.56 17.39
N VAL A 27 4.30 -10.35 16.92
CA VAL A 27 4.69 -10.62 15.53
C VAL A 27 4.59 -12.12 15.23
N LEU A 28 5.09 -12.98 16.10
CA LEU A 28 5.03 -14.44 15.92
C LEU A 28 3.59 -14.93 15.90
N CYS A 29 2.73 -14.45 16.81
CA CYS A 29 1.30 -14.77 16.81
C CYS A 29 0.59 -14.30 15.54
N LEU A 30 0.93 -13.10 15.03
CA LEU A 30 0.39 -12.58 13.79
C LEU A 30 0.79 -13.46 12.59
N VAL A 31 2.07 -13.82 12.48
CA VAL A 31 2.58 -14.68 11.40
C VAL A 31 2.01 -16.09 11.50
N ALA A 32 1.96 -16.68 12.70
CA ALA A 32 1.39 -18.01 12.91
C ALA A 32 -0.11 -18.04 12.60
N GLY A 33 -0.86 -17.04 13.10
CA GLY A 33 -2.30 -16.92 12.83
C GLY A 33 -2.60 -16.73 11.33
N TRP A 34 -1.82 -15.89 10.65
CA TRP A 34 -1.89 -15.76 9.19
C TRP A 34 -1.55 -17.07 8.48
N GLY A 35 -0.48 -17.76 8.90
CA GLY A 35 -0.05 -19.02 8.31
C GLY A 35 -1.10 -20.12 8.43
N VAL A 36 -1.77 -20.22 9.58
CA VAL A 36 -2.91 -21.13 9.79
C VAL A 36 -4.08 -20.74 8.89
N LEU A 37 -4.42 -19.45 8.87
CA LEU A 37 -5.59 -18.96 8.16
C LEU A 37 -5.46 -19.10 6.63
N TYR A 38 -4.25 -18.95 6.10
CA TYR A 38 -3.93 -19.04 4.68
C TYR A 38 -3.17 -20.31 4.30
N PHE A 39 -3.17 -21.34 5.17
CA PHE A 39 -2.36 -22.55 4.97
C PHE A 39 -2.58 -23.19 3.60
N ILE A 40 -3.85 -23.37 3.21
CA ILE A 40 -4.23 -23.97 1.91
C ILE A 40 -3.71 -23.11 0.75
N SER A 41 -3.90 -21.79 0.83
CA SER A 41 -3.41 -20.86 -0.19
C SER A 41 -1.88 -20.88 -0.31
N LEU A 42 -1.17 -21.00 0.81
CA LEU A 42 0.30 -21.08 0.85
C LEU A 42 0.80 -22.39 0.23
N VAL A 43 0.20 -23.53 0.60
CA VAL A 43 0.55 -24.82 0.01
C VAL A 43 0.29 -24.81 -1.50
N GLY A 44 -0.87 -24.28 -1.93
CA GLY A 44 -1.19 -24.12 -3.35
C GLY A 44 -0.21 -23.20 -4.08
N ALA A 45 0.20 -22.10 -3.45
CA ALA A 45 1.17 -21.17 -4.03
C ALA A 45 2.56 -21.78 -4.17
N LEU A 46 3.03 -22.53 -3.16
CA LEU A 46 4.30 -23.24 -3.19
C LEU A 46 4.29 -24.38 -4.21
N TRP A 47 3.20 -25.13 -4.30
CA TRP A 47 3.04 -26.18 -5.29
C TRP A 47 3.08 -25.61 -6.72
N ARG A 48 2.34 -24.52 -6.99
CA ARG A 48 2.39 -23.84 -8.30
C ARG A 48 3.75 -23.23 -8.62
N PHE A 49 4.44 -22.69 -7.62
CA PHE A 49 5.80 -22.20 -7.79
C PHE A 49 6.76 -23.32 -8.20
N ARG A 50 6.60 -24.51 -7.61
CA ARG A 50 7.40 -25.70 -7.94
C ARG A 50 7.03 -26.33 -9.28
N GLU A 51 5.74 -26.32 -9.63
CA GLU A 51 5.20 -26.93 -10.85
C GLU A 51 4.52 -25.87 -11.72
N PRO A 52 5.29 -24.95 -12.32
CA PRO A 52 4.72 -23.80 -13.03
C PRO A 52 4.00 -24.19 -14.33
N ASN A 53 4.20 -25.41 -14.82
CA ASN A 53 3.55 -25.95 -16.02
C ASN A 53 2.40 -26.92 -15.69
N ALA A 54 2.03 -27.05 -14.41
CA ALA A 54 0.90 -27.89 -14.03
C ALA A 54 -0.39 -27.44 -14.73
N PRO A 55 -1.28 -28.36 -15.13
CA PRO A 55 -2.54 -28.02 -15.77
C PRO A 55 -3.40 -27.13 -14.87
N ALA A 56 -4.35 -26.38 -15.45
CA ALA A 56 -5.25 -25.54 -14.66
C ALA A 56 -6.06 -26.40 -13.67
N PRO A 57 -6.31 -25.91 -12.44
CA PRO A 57 -7.23 -26.61 -11.54
C PRO A 57 -8.62 -26.65 -12.17
N VAL A 58 -9.31 -27.77 -12.03
CA VAL A 58 -10.74 -27.89 -12.34
C VAL A 58 -11.47 -27.87 -11.01
N LEU A 59 -12.32 -26.88 -10.81
CA LEU A 59 -13.07 -26.69 -9.57
C LEU A 59 -14.54 -27.02 -9.79
N THR A 60 -15.02 -28.03 -9.08
CA THR A 60 -16.44 -28.37 -9.03
C THR A 60 -17.23 -27.26 -8.35
N LEU A 61 -18.55 -27.29 -8.46
CA LEU A 61 -19.43 -26.39 -7.72
C LEU A 61 -19.21 -26.50 -6.20
N SER A 62 -18.99 -27.72 -5.69
CA SER A 62 -18.70 -27.99 -4.28
C SER A 62 -17.38 -27.33 -3.83
N ASP A 63 -16.34 -27.41 -4.66
CA ASP A 63 -15.04 -26.78 -4.35
C ASP A 63 -15.18 -25.26 -4.28
N GLN A 64 -15.94 -24.65 -5.19
CA GLN A 64 -16.16 -23.20 -5.21
C GLN A 64 -16.96 -22.72 -3.99
N TRP A 65 -17.98 -23.46 -3.56
CA TRP A 65 -18.70 -23.15 -2.32
C TRP A 65 -17.80 -23.29 -1.10
N THR A 66 -16.93 -24.29 -1.08
CA THR A 66 -15.96 -24.48 0.00
C THR A 66 -14.95 -23.33 0.06
N ASP A 67 -14.42 -22.89 -1.08
CA ASP A 67 -13.54 -21.72 -1.19
C ASP A 67 -14.24 -20.45 -0.67
N LEU A 68 -15.50 -20.23 -1.06
CA LEU A 68 -16.28 -19.09 -0.57
C LEU A 68 -16.53 -19.16 0.94
N ALA A 69 -16.84 -20.34 1.48
CA ALA A 69 -17.01 -20.54 2.92
C ALA A 69 -15.71 -20.27 3.70
N VAL A 70 -14.58 -20.76 3.20
CA VAL A 70 -13.25 -20.45 3.75
C VAL A 70 -12.99 -18.94 3.68
N GLY A 71 -13.26 -18.30 2.54
CA GLY A 71 -13.13 -16.85 2.36
C GLY A 71 -13.98 -16.06 3.37
N LEU A 72 -15.22 -16.49 3.62
CA LEU A 72 -16.11 -15.87 4.61
C LEU A 72 -15.55 -16.00 6.03
N ILE A 73 -15.02 -17.17 6.40
CA ILE A 73 -14.35 -17.38 7.69
C ILE A 73 -13.15 -16.44 7.82
N GLN A 74 -12.33 -16.31 6.78
CA GLN A 74 -11.17 -15.42 6.78
C GLN A 74 -11.59 -13.95 6.96
N VAL A 75 -12.65 -13.50 6.29
CA VAL A 75 -13.23 -12.16 6.46
C VAL A 75 -13.71 -11.95 7.91
N ALA A 76 -14.46 -12.91 8.45
CA ALA A 76 -14.99 -12.83 9.81
C ALA A 76 -13.87 -12.78 10.87
N VAL A 77 -12.87 -13.65 10.74
CA VAL A 77 -11.69 -13.67 11.61
C VAL A 77 -10.90 -12.36 11.51
N GLY A 78 -10.68 -11.86 10.29
CA GLY A 78 -10.00 -10.59 10.06
C GLY A 78 -10.72 -9.41 10.70
N ALA A 79 -12.04 -9.32 10.51
CA ALA A 79 -12.88 -8.28 11.11
C ALA A 79 -12.88 -8.35 12.64
N ALA A 80 -13.02 -9.55 13.21
CA ALA A 80 -12.98 -9.77 14.65
C ALA A 80 -11.62 -9.41 15.25
N ALA A 81 -10.51 -9.81 14.61
CA ALA A 81 -9.16 -9.49 15.05
C ALA A 81 -8.88 -7.98 15.02
N ILE A 82 -9.27 -7.29 13.94
CA ILE A 82 -9.18 -5.81 13.86
C ILE A 82 -9.99 -5.17 14.97
N ALA A 83 -11.24 -5.57 15.14
CA ALA A 83 -12.13 -5.00 16.15
C ALA A 83 -11.52 -5.18 17.55
N ALA A 84 -11.07 -6.39 17.88
CA ALA A 84 -10.43 -6.69 19.15
C ALA A 84 -9.19 -5.81 19.41
N VAL A 85 -8.26 -5.75 18.44
CA VAL A 85 -7.04 -4.93 18.58
C VAL A 85 -7.38 -3.44 18.67
N TYR A 86 -8.33 -2.97 17.85
CA TYR A 86 -8.78 -1.59 17.88
C TYR A 86 -9.38 -1.24 19.24
N PHE A 87 -10.26 -2.07 19.80
CA PHE A 87 -10.88 -1.80 21.10
C PHE A 87 -9.86 -1.83 22.25
N VAL A 88 -8.94 -2.78 22.25
CA VAL A 88 -7.85 -2.85 23.23
C VAL A 88 -6.96 -1.61 23.15
N ARG A 89 -6.67 -1.14 21.94
CA ARG A 89 -5.72 -0.04 21.72
C ARG A 89 -6.35 1.34 21.50
N ARG A 90 -7.68 1.49 21.52
CA ARG A 90 -8.40 2.72 21.13
C ARG A 90 -7.91 3.99 21.80
N ARG A 91 -7.44 3.90 23.06
CA ARG A 91 -6.90 5.02 23.82
C ARG A 91 -5.44 5.36 23.47
N THR A 92 -4.69 4.38 22.97
CA THR A 92 -3.25 4.52 22.66
C THR A 92 -2.97 4.84 21.20
N LEU A 93 -3.81 4.38 20.28
CA LEU A 93 -3.63 4.59 18.83
C LEU A 93 -3.53 6.08 18.44
N PRO A 94 -4.34 7.02 18.99
CA PRO A 94 -4.24 8.43 18.63
C PRO A 94 -2.87 9.06 18.92
N VAL A 95 -2.13 8.55 19.92
CA VAL A 95 -0.83 9.08 20.34
C VAL A 95 0.29 8.64 19.39
N VAL A 96 0.17 7.44 18.81
CA VAL A 96 1.22 6.83 17.98
C VAL A 96 0.94 6.97 16.47
N TRP A 97 -0.26 7.39 16.10
CA TRP A 97 -0.64 7.58 14.71
C TRP A 97 -0.30 8.97 14.20
N PRO A 98 0.11 9.07 12.92
CA PRO A 98 0.15 10.36 12.27
C PRO A 98 -1.26 10.94 12.17
N LEU A 99 -1.33 12.27 12.15
CA LEU A 99 -2.54 12.99 11.80
C LEU A 99 -3.10 12.42 10.50
N ARG A 100 -4.40 12.07 10.50
CA ARG A 100 -5.07 11.65 9.28
C ARG A 100 -5.02 12.83 8.33
N ARG A 101 -4.51 12.63 7.12
CA ARG A 101 -4.67 13.64 6.07
C ARG A 101 -5.01 12.96 4.76
N GLY A 102 -5.67 13.71 3.89
CA GLY A 102 -5.99 13.28 2.55
C GLY A 102 -7.37 12.64 2.40
N THR A 103 -7.85 12.73 1.17
CA THR A 103 -9.16 12.24 0.73
C THR A 103 -9.15 10.74 0.44
N ALA A 104 -10.33 10.16 0.22
CA ALA A 104 -10.43 8.79 -0.29
C ALA A 104 -9.86 8.67 -1.71
N LEU A 105 -10.05 9.72 -2.52
CA LEU A 105 -9.50 9.83 -3.86
C LEU A 105 -7.97 9.80 -3.85
N GLU A 106 -7.32 10.58 -2.97
CA GLU A 106 -5.85 10.53 -2.83
C GLU A 106 -5.34 9.16 -2.41
N ALA A 107 -6.04 8.47 -1.51
CA ALA A 107 -5.67 7.12 -1.10
C ALA A 107 -5.78 6.13 -2.26
N ALA A 108 -6.86 6.21 -3.05
CA ALA A 108 -7.08 5.38 -4.22
C ALA A 108 -6.02 5.64 -5.30
N ILE A 109 -5.78 6.91 -5.65
CA ILE A 109 -4.76 7.30 -6.63
C ILE A 109 -3.38 6.83 -6.19
N THR A 110 -3.00 7.06 -4.93
CA THR A 110 -1.67 6.67 -4.46
C THR A 110 -1.46 5.16 -4.50
N TRP A 111 -2.51 4.39 -4.19
CA TRP A 111 -2.39 2.95 -4.23
C TRP A 111 -2.42 2.38 -5.65
N CYS A 112 -3.31 2.88 -6.53
CA CYS A 112 -3.30 2.55 -7.95
C CYS A 112 -1.95 2.90 -8.60
N ALA A 113 -1.37 4.05 -8.25
CA ALA A 113 -0.03 4.44 -8.70
C ALA A 113 1.02 3.42 -8.24
N ALA A 114 0.98 2.96 -6.99
CA ALA A 114 1.91 1.96 -6.47
C ALA A 114 1.76 0.60 -7.16
N ILE A 115 0.52 0.17 -7.44
CA ILE A 115 0.25 -1.06 -8.21
C ILE A 115 0.79 -0.89 -9.64
N GLY A 116 0.52 0.25 -10.30
CA GLY A 116 1.04 0.56 -11.62
C GLY A 116 2.57 0.55 -11.68
N ALA A 117 3.24 1.16 -10.70
CA ALA A 117 4.69 1.16 -10.58
C ALA A 117 5.26 -0.25 -10.34
N ALA A 118 4.63 -1.05 -9.47
CA ALA A 118 5.02 -2.44 -9.22
C ALA A 118 4.89 -3.30 -10.50
N SER A 119 3.79 -3.13 -11.25
CA SER A 119 3.57 -3.81 -12.52
C SER A 119 4.58 -3.38 -13.60
N ALA A 120 4.91 -2.08 -13.68
CA ALA A 120 5.92 -1.58 -14.61
C ALA A 120 7.33 -2.10 -14.28
N LEU A 121 7.71 -2.09 -12.99
CA LEU A 121 8.97 -2.68 -12.52
C LEU A 121 9.07 -4.16 -12.92
N LEU A 122 8.01 -4.91 -12.66
CA LEU A 122 7.96 -6.33 -12.97
C LEU A 122 8.06 -6.60 -14.47
N LEU A 123 7.38 -5.81 -15.30
CA LEU A 123 7.48 -5.90 -16.75
C LEU A 123 8.92 -5.70 -17.22
N VAL A 124 9.62 -4.71 -16.67
CA VAL A 124 11.05 -4.47 -16.99
C VAL A 124 11.91 -5.66 -16.55
N LEU A 125 11.75 -6.15 -15.32
CA LEU A 125 12.53 -7.30 -14.81
C LEU A 125 12.26 -8.59 -15.59
N SER A 126 11.01 -8.80 -16.03
CA SER A 126 10.65 -9.94 -16.87
C SER A 126 11.20 -9.81 -18.28
N ARG A 127 11.30 -8.60 -18.85
CA ARG A 127 11.90 -8.36 -20.17
C ARG A 127 13.43 -8.49 -20.18
N MET A 128 14.06 -8.38 -19.02
CA MET A 128 15.50 -8.59 -18.83
C MET A 128 15.83 -10.03 -18.41
N ASP A 129 14.85 -10.95 -18.43
CA ASP A 129 15.00 -12.35 -17.98
C ASP A 129 15.53 -12.52 -16.54
N VAL A 130 15.38 -11.50 -15.69
CA VAL A 130 15.84 -11.53 -14.28
C VAL A 130 14.87 -12.28 -13.40
N LEU A 131 13.56 -12.08 -13.61
CA LEU A 131 12.50 -12.71 -12.84
C LEU A 131 11.36 -13.19 -13.75
N ARG A 132 10.99 -14.47 -13.60
CA ARG A 132 9.80 -15.01 -14.24
C ARG A 132 8.55 -14.47 -13.55
N PHE A 133 7.69 -13.83 -14.33
CA PHE A 133 6.30 -13.58 -14.00
C PHE A 133 5.41 -14.32 -15.00
N SER A 134 4.74 -15.36 -14.54
CA SER A 134 3.77 -16.07 -15.37
C SER A 134 2.40 -15.79 -14.81
N PHE A 135 1.51 -15.26 -15.65
CA PHE A 135 0.09 -15.33 -15.36
C PHE A 135 -0.26 -16.80 -15.15
N SER A 136 -0.82 -17.14 -13.99
CA SER A 136 -1.27 -18.49 -13.73
C SER A 136 -2.40 -18.81 -14.70
N VAL A 137 -2.42 -20.05 -15.21
CA VAL A 137 -3.54 -20.51 -16.01
C VAL A 137 -4.78 -20.46 -15.11
N PRO A 138 -5.82 -19.68 -15.46
CA PRO A 138 -7.02 -19.56 -14.64
C PRO A 138 -7.65 -20.93 -14.41
N ALA A 139 -8.18 -21.17 -13.21
CA ALA A 139 -8.94 -22.38 -12.95
C ALA A 139 -10.16 -22.48 -13.88
N SER A 140 -10.41 -23.69 -14.37
CA SER A 140 -11.70 -24.05 -14.97
C SER A 140 -12.69 -24.22 -13.83
N VAL A 141 -13.81 -23.51 -13.92
CA VAL A 141 -14.82 -23.44 -12.86
C VAL A 141 -16.17 -23.87 -13.43
N GLU A 142 -16.96 -24.55 -12.61
CA GLU A 142 -18.33 -24.93 -12.99
C GLU A 142 -19.32 -23.76 -12.92
N SER A 143 -19.03 -22.72 -12.13
CA SER A 143 -19.93 -21.57 -11.93
C SER A 143 -19.17 -20.25 -12.03
N ASP A 144 -19.32 -19.57 -13.17
CA ASP A 144 -18.69 -18.28 -13.44
C ASP A 144 -19.04 -17.20 -12.40
N TRP A 145 -20.30 -17.17 -11.95
CA TRP A 145 -20.75 -16.19 -10.95
C TRP A 145 -20.06 -16.36 -9.60
N LEU A 146 -19.92 -17.58 -9.09
CA LEU A 146 -19.18 -17.84 -7.85
C LEU A 146 -17.71 -17.44 -7.98
N ALA A 147 -17.11 -17.66 -9.16
CA ALA A 147 -15.74 -17.28 -9.42
C ALA A 147 -15.56 -15.74 -9.47
N VAL A 148 -16.53 -15.01 -10.03
CA VAL A 148 -16.59 -13.53 -9.96
C VAL A 148 -16.70 -13.05 -8.52
N VAL A 149 -17.64 -13.61 -7.75
CA VAL A 149 -17.84 -13.23 -6.34
C VAL A 149 -16.59 -13.50 -5.50
N SER A 150 -15.97 -14.68 -5.64
CA SER A 150 -14.73 -15.02 -4.92
C SER A 150 -13.60 -14.04 -5.27
N ALA A 151 -13.41 -13.73 -6.56
CA ALA A 151 -12.38 -12.79 -7.00
C ALA A 151 -12.59 -11.36 -6.46
N LEU A 152 -13.82 -10.84 -6.49
CA LEU A 152 -14.13 -9.51 -5.99
C LEU A 152 -14.04 -9.43 -4.45
N ALA A 153 -14.26 -10.55 -3.76
CA ALA A 153 -14.15 -10.64 -2.30
C ALA A 153 -12.70 -10.70 -1.78
N VAL A 154 -11.70 -10.86 -2.65
CA VAL A 154 -10.28 -10.94 -2.25
C VAL A 154 -9.84 -9.72 -1.44
N GLY A 155 -10.29 -8.51 -1.80
CA GLY A 155 -9.97 -7.30 -1.04
C GLY A 155 -10.51 -7.32 0.39
N LEU A 156 -11.72 -7.88 0.60
CA LEU A 156 -12.31 -8.05 1.93
C LEU A 156 -11.53 -9.06 2.77
N ARG A 157 -10.99 -10.09 2.12
CA ARG A 157 -10.28 -11.19 2.76
C ARG A 157 -8.87 -10.78 3.19
N GLU A 158 -8.15 -10.09 2.32
CA GLU A 158 -6.73 -9.84 2.49
C GLU A 158 -6.43 -8.52 3.22
N GLU A 159 -7.05 -7.41 2.85
CA GLU A 159 -6.69 -6.09 3.38
C GLU A 159 -6.86 -5.96 4.90
N PRO A 160 -7.92 -6.53 5.51
CA PRO A 160 -8.03 -6.54 6.97
C PRO A 160 -6.83 -7.22 7.66
N ILE A 161 -6.42 -8.39 7.17
CA ILE A 161 -5.43 -9.25 7.84
C ILE A 161 -4.00 -8.87 7.48
N LEU A 162 -3.74 -8.51 6.23
CA LEU A 162 -2.40 -8.22 5.73
C LEU A 162 -2.02 -6.76 5.87
N VAL A 163 -2.97 -5.85 6.04
CA VAL A 163 -2.70 -4.41 6.11
C VAL A 163 -3.16 -3.81 7.43
N ALA A 164 -4.45 -3.85 7.71
CA ALA A 164 -4.98 -3.14 8.86
C ALA A 164 -4.54 -3.74 10.20
N LEU A 165 -4.62 -5.07 10.34
CA LEU A 165 -4.24 -5.77 11.56
C LEU A 165 -2.76 -5.56 11.95
N PRO A 166 -1.76 -5.76 11.06
CA PRO A 166 -0.35 -5.50 11.37
C PRO A 166 -0.10 -4.06 11.81
N VAL A 167 -0.70 -3.07 11.11
CA VAL A 167 -0.58 -1.65 11.49
C VAL A 167 -1.20 -1.40 12.85
N LEU A 168 -2.44 -1.84 13.07
CA LEU A 168 -3.14 -1.66 14.34
C LEU A 168 -2.44 -2.34 15.51
N LEU A 169 -1.79 -3.47 15.26
CA LEU A 169 -1.10 -4.26 16.28
C LEU A 169 0.26 -3.66 16.66
N LEU A 170 1.04 -3.25 15.65
CA LEU A 170 2.48 -2.99 15.80
C LEU A 170 2.87 -1.50 15.74
N VAL A 171 1.98 -0.61 15.30
CA VAL A 171 2.28 0.83 15.27
C VAL A 171 2.61 1.37 16.66
N GLY A 172 3.69 2.15 16.76
CA GLY A 172 4.24 2.64 18.03
C GLY A 172 5.09 1.63 18.80
N ARG A 173 5.21 0.39 18.30
CA ARG A 173 6.13 -0.65 18.83
C ARG A 173 7.32 -0.89 17.92
N VAL A 174 7.10 -0.82 16.61
CA VAL A 174 8.13 -0.98 15.58
C VAL A 174 7.98 0.15 14.54
N PRO A 175 9.06 0.52 13.83
CA PRO A 175 8.97 1.50 12.76
C PRO A 175 8.09 1.01 11.61
N ILE A 176 7.43 1.94 10.91
CA ILE A 176 6.47 1.62 9.86
C ILE A 176 7.07 0.75 8.74
N TRP A 177 8.34 0.96 8.39
CA TRP A 177 9.02 0.17 7.36
C TRP A 177 9.12 -1.32 7.72
N ALA A 178 9.20 -1.67 9.02
CA ALA A 178 9.23 -3.05 9.46
C ALA A 178 7.84 -3.70 9.35
N ILE A 179 6.77 -2.94 9.62
CA ILE A 179 5.38 -3.38 9.39
C ILE A 179 5.15 -3.59 7.90
N MET A 180 5.60 -2.65 7.06
CA MET A 180 5.52 -2.76 5.61
C MET A 180 6.23 -4.03 5.12
N ALA A 181 7.48 -4.26 5.54
CA ALA A 181 8.24 -5.45 5.17
C ALA A 181 7.52 -6.75 5.59
N LEU A 182 7.08 -6.85 6.85
CA LEU A 182 6.38 -8.02 7.37
C LEU A 182 5.12 -8.36 6.54
N SER A 183 4.22 -7.38 6.41
CA SER A 183 2.98 -7.51 5.65
C SER A 183 3.22 -7.81 4.17
N ALA A 184 4.18 -7.11 3.55
CA ALA A 184 4.54 -7.29 2.16
C ALA A 184 5.08 -8.70 1.89
N THR A 185 5.94 -9.22 2.76
CA THR A 185 6.48 -10.57 2.65
C THR A 185 5.39 -11.63 2.82
N MET A 186 4.53 -11.50 3.84
CA MET A 186 3.37 -12.39 4.02
C MET A 186 2.51 -12.42 2.76
N ARG A 187 2.20 -11.24 2.20
CA ARG A 187 1.46 -11.16 0.94
C ARG A 187 2.23 -11.80 -0.22
N GLY A 188 3.52 -11.51 -0.36
CA GLY A 188 4.40 -12.08 -1.38
C GLY A 188 4.29 -13.61 -1.45
N PHE A 189 4.29 -14.28 -0.29
CA PHE A 189 4.15 -15.73 -0.22
C PHE A 189 2.82 -16.25 -0.76
N LEU A 190 1.72 -15.50 -0.60
CA LEU A 190 0.43 -15.86 -1.20
C LEU A 190 0.45 -15.76 -2.73
N TYR A 191 1.31 -14.93 -3.30
CA TYR A 191 1.39 -14.66 -4.74
C TYR A 191 2.54 -15.40 -5.44
N LEU A 192 3.22 -16.33 -4.76
CA LEU A 192 4.25 -17.18 -5.35
C LEU A 192 3.75 -18.06 -6.49
N TYR A 193 2.44 -18.31 -6.60
CA TYR A 193 1.87 -19.07 -7.72
C TYR A 193 2.07 -18.40 -9.09
N PHE A 194 2.40 -17.10 -9.13
CA PHE A 194 2.80 -16.39 -10.34
C PHE A 194 4.32 -16.44 -10.61
N GLY A 195 5.09 -17.17 -9.81
CA GLY A 195 6.54 -17.23 -9.84
C GLY A 195 7.22 -16.21 -8.92
N GLY A 196 8.56 -16.12 -9.00
CA GLY A 196 9.35 -15.18 -8.20
C GLY A 196 9.02 -13.71 -8.49
N GLY A 197 8.63 -13.42 -9.73
CA GLY A 197 8.10 -12.11 -10.11
C GLY A 197 6.79 -11.76 -9.40
N GLY A 198 5.92 -12.76 -9.17
CA GLY A 198 4.65 -12.59 -8.46
C GLY A 198 4.83 -12.22 -7.00
N PHE A 199 5.78 -12.90 -6.35
CA PHE A 199 6.23 -12.55 -5.00
C PHE A 199 6.70 -11.10 -4.93
N LEU A 200 7.62 -10.69 -5.81
CA LEU A 200 8.17 -9.33 -5.80
C LEU A 200 7.08 -8.28 -6.07
N TRP A 201 6.23 -8.52 -7.06
CA TRP A 201 5.10 -7.65 -7.37
C TRP A 201 4.20 -7.44 -6.15
N ALA A 202 3.80 -8.53 -5.49
CA ALA A 202 2.99 -8.51 -4.28
C ALA A 202 3.68 -7.85 -3.08
N VAL A 203 5.00 -8.01 -2.94
CA VAL A 203 5.79 -7.30 -1.94
C VAL A 203 5.73 -5.78 -2.19
N CYS A 204 5.96 -5.32 -3.42
CA CYS A 204 5.99 -3.91 -3.75
C CYS A 204 4.65 -3.20 -3.47
N TRP A 205 3.54 -3.71 -4.02
CA TRP A 205 2.24 -3.06 -3.79
C TRP A 205 1.66 -3.36 -2.40
N GLY A 206 2.02 -4.49 -1.79
CA GLY A 206 1.63 -4.83 -0.41
C GLY A 206 2.27 -3.89 0.62
N ALA A 207 3.54 -3.55 0.46
CA ALA A 207 4.21 -2.54 1.27
C ALA A 207 3.53 -1.17 1.12
N ALA A 208 3.18 -0.80 -0.12
CA ALA A 208 2.45 0.44 -0.39
C ALA A 208 1.06 0.45 0.25
N ALA A 209 0.33 -0.68 0.23
CA ALA A 209 -0.98 -0.79 0.88
C ALA A 209 -0.90 -0.48 2.38
N VAL A 210 0.12 -1.01 3.07
CA VAL A 210 0.41 -0.70 4.48
C VAL A 210 0.66 0.79 4.69
N TRP A 211 1.50 1.40 3.85
CA TRP A 211 1.78 2.82 3.94
C TRP A 211 0.52 3.68 3.69
N VAL A 212 -0.28 3.33 2.67
CA VAL A 212 -1.55 4.00 2.35
C VAL A 212 -2.53 3.89 3.51
N PHE A 213 -2.69 2.71 4.11
CA PHE A 213 -3.54 2.56 5.29
C PHE A 213 -3.04 3.40 6.47
N TYR A 214 -1.75 3.34 6.77
CA TYR A 214 -1.13 4.11 7.84
C TYR A 214 -1.34 5.62 7.65
N ARG A 215 -1.22 6.11 6.41
CA ARG A 215 -1.31 7.53 6.06
C ARG A 215 -2.75 8.08 6.02
N TYR A 216 -3.66 7.35 5.37
CA TYR A 216 -5.03 7.82 5.07
C TYR A 216 -6.10 7.24 5.99
N ARG A 217 -5.83 6.08 6.60
CA ARG A 217 -6.74 5.34 7.50
C ARG A 217 -8.09 5.03 6.86
N ARG A 218 -8.06 4.56 5.60
CA ARG A 218 -9.25 4.21 4.80
C ARG A 218 -9.15 2.77 4.30
N LEU A 219 -9.41 1.81 5.17
CA LEU A 219 -9.36 0.38 4.81
C LEU A 219 -10.34 0.03 3.68
N TRP A 220 -11.52 0.64 3.66
CA TRP A 220 -12.52 0.38 2.61
C TRP A 220 -12.02 0.75 1.21
N VAL A 221 -11.14 1.75 1.08
CA VAL A 221 -10.53 2.12 -0.22
C VAL A 221 -9.62 0.99 -0.68
N LEU A 222 -8.85 0.41 0.25
CA LEU A 222 -7.99 -0.73 -0.05
C LEU A 222 -8.84 -1.95 -0.44
N ILE A 223 -9.89 -2.24 0.31
CA ILE A 223 -10.82 -3.32 -0.01
C ILE A 223 -11.41 -3.14 -1.41
N ALA A 224 -11.86 -1.93 -1.74
CA ALA A 224 -12.52 -1.63 -3.01
C ALA A 224 -11.54 -1.70 -4.19
N VAL A 225 -10.36 -1.09 -4.10
CA VAL A 225 -9.41 -1.09 -5.22
C VAL A 225 -8.78 -2.48 -5.45
N HIS A 226 -8.47 -3.24 -4.39
CA HIS A 226 -7.98 -4.62 -4.57
C HIS A 226 -9.08 -5.58 -4.98
N GLY A 227 -10.27 -5.46 -4.40
CA GLY A 227 -11.42 -6.28 -4.80
C GLY A 227 -11.86 -6.00 -6.24
N LEU A 228 -12.09 -4.74 -6.60
CA LEU A 228 -12.69 -4.36 -7.88
C LEU A 228 -11.66 -4.04 -8.96
N VAL A 229 -10.79 -3.06 -8.74
CA VAL A 229 -9.90 -2.56 -9.81
C VAL A 229 -8.90 -3.63 -10.23
N MET A 230 -8.29 -4.35 -9.28
CA MET A 230 -7.30 -5.38 -9.59
C MET A 230 -7.90 -6.66 -10.17
N ASN A 231 -9.23 -6.87 -10.04
CA ASN A 231 -9.91 -8.08 -10.51
C ASN A 231 -10.99 -7.81 -11.56
N VAL A 232 -11.07 -6.61 -12.12
CA VAL A 232 -12.13 -6.21 -13.07
C VAL A 232 -12.21 -7.15 -14.30
N GLN A 233 -11.10 -7.74 -14.70
CA GLN A 233 -11.03 -8.74 -15.77
C GLN A 233 -11.86 -10.00 -15.50
N VAL A 234 -12.22 -10.30 -14.24
CA VAL A 234 -13.04 -11.48 -13.91
C VAL A 234 -14.44 -11.42 -14.51
N PHE A 235 -14.95 -10.22 -14.82
CA PHE A 235 -16.26 -10.06 -15.45
C PHE A 235 -16.35 -10.65 -16.85
N ASP A 236 -15.22 -10.94 -17.50
CA ASP A 236 -15.18 -11.70 -18.76
C ASP A 236 -15.89 -13.05 -18.68
N ARG A 237 -15.92 -13.67 -17.50
CA ARG A 237 -16.61 -14.94 -17.27
C ARG A 237 -18.14 -14.84 -17.40
N VAL A 238 -18.72 -13.65 -17.24
CA VAL A 238 -20.18 -13.47 -17.20
C VAL A 238 -20.70 -12.50 -18.26
N ILE A 239 -19.80 -11.74 -18.90
CA ILE A 239 -20.15 -10.86 -20.01
C ILE A 239 -19.97 -11.66 -21.32
N PRO A 240 -21.05 -11.92 -22.08
CA PRO A 240 -20.97 -12.67 -23.32
C PRO A 240 -20.39 -11.79 -24.44
N SER A 241 -19.07 -11.56 -24.40
CA SER A 241 -18.33 -10.81 -25.41
C SER A 241 -16.90 -11.31 -25.49
N ASP A 242 -16.47 -11.70 -26.68
CA ASP A 242 -15.12 -12.23 -26.94
C ASP A 242 -13.99 -11.24 -26.61
N ASN A 243 -14.32 -9.96 -26.40
CA ASN A 243 -13.37 -8.89 -26.10
C ASN A 243 -13.48 -8.34 -24.68
N ALA A 244 -14.38 -8.87 -23.83
CA ALA A 244 -14.64 -8.30 -22.51
C ALA A 244 -13.39 -8.28 -21.62
N ALA A 245 -12.66 -9.39 -21.49
CA ALA A 245 -11.39 -9.45 -20.74
C ALA A 245 -10.39 -8.41 -21.23
N THR A 246 -10.17 -8.34 -22.54
CA THR A 246 -9.22 -7.43 -23.16
C THR A 246 -9.58 -5.97 -22.85
N ILE A 247 -10.84 -5.60 -23.04
CA ILE A 247 -11.33 -4.24 -22.75
C ILE A 247 -11.16 -3.92 -21.26
N MET A 248 -11.58 -4.80 -20.37
CA MET A 248 -11.48 -4.60 -18.92
C MET A 248 -10.02 -4.49 -18.46
N GLN A 249 -9.12 -5.27 -19.05
CA GLN A 249 -7.68 -5.18 -18.79
C GLN A 249 -7.11 -3.84 -19.24
N TRP A 250 -7.51 -3.32 -20.40
CA TRP A 250 -7.10 -1.98 -20.85
C TRP A 250 -7.65 -0.88 -19.95
N VAL A 251 -8.91 -0.98 -19.51
CA VAL A 251 -9.48 -0.05 -18.53
C VAL A 251 -8.66 -0.06 -17.24
N ASN A 252 -8.30 -1.24 -16.73
CA ASN A 252 -7.44 -1.37 -15.55
C ASN A 252 -6.07 -0.69 -15.77
N ILE A 253 -5.39 -1.00 -16.88
CA ILE A 253 -4.09 -0.40 -17.23
C ILE A 253 -4.18 1.14 -17.29
N LEU A 254 -5.22 1.67 -17.94
CA LEU A 254 -5.43 3.12 -18.03
C LEU A 254 -5.63 3.74 -16.64
N ILE A 255 -6.45 3.15 -15.79
CA ILE A 255 -6.64 3.63 -14.41
C ILE A 255 -5.31 3.65 -13.65
N LEU A 256 -4.55 2.56 -13.69
CA LEU A 256 -3.27 2.45 -12.97
C LEU A 256 -2.24 3.44 -13.51
N PHE A 257 -2.14 3.58 -14.83
CA PHE A 257 -1.18 4.48 -15.46
C PHE A 257 -1.54 5.94 -15.26
N THR A 258 -2.82 6.31 -15.39
CA THR A 258 -3.30 7.67 -15.09
C THR A 258 -3.05 8.01 -13.63
N ALA A 259 -3.31 7.09 -12.69
CA ALA A 259 -3.02 7.31 -11.28
C ALA A 259 -1.51 7.50 -11.04
N LEU A 260 -0.67 6.71 -11.70
CA LEU A 260 0.79 6.83 -11.62
C LEU A 260 1.28 8.18 -12.14
N LEU A 261 0.82 8.61 -13.31
CA LEU A 261 1.16 9.92 -13.87
C LEU A 261 0.66 11.06 -12.96
N TRP A 262 -0.60 11.00 -12.53
CA TRP A 262 -1.16 12.00 -11.61
C TRP A 262 -0.37 12.10 -10.31
N TRP A 263 0.16 10.98 -9.83
CA TRP A 263 0.96 10.94 -8.62
C TRP A 263 2.41 11.43 -8.84
N LEU A 264 3.04 11.08 -9.97
CA LEU A 264 4.43 11.46 -10.27
C LEU A 264 4.57 12.90 -10.77
N THR A 265 3.69 13.35 -11.67
CA THR A 265 3.85 14.62 -12.40
C THR A 265 3.98 15.84 -11.49
N PRO A 266 3.13 16.06 -10.47
CA PRO A 266 3.29 17.22 -9.58
C PRO A 266 4.63 17.22 -8.85
N ARG A 267 5.08 16.04 -8.38
CA ARG A 267 6.33 15.87 -7.64
C ARG A 267 7.56 16.08 -8.52
N ALA A 268 7.50 15.62 -9.76
CA ALA A 268 8.55 15.88 -10.74
C ALA A 268 8.62 17.39 -11.05
N LEU A 269 7.48 18.03 -11.32
CA LEU A 269 7.43 19.47 -11.59
C LEU A 269 7.96 20.30 -10.41
N GLU A 270 7.61 19.96 -9.17
CA GLU A 270 8.16 20.61 -7.96
C GLU A 270 9.69 20.49 -7.86
N ALA A 271 10.26 19.34 -8.24
CA ALA A 271 11.70 19.12 -8.24
C ALA A 271 12.43 19.91 -9.35
N PHE A 272 11.80 20.09 -10.51
CA PHE A 272 12.36 20.84 -11.65
C PHE A 272 12.13 22.35 -11.57
N LEU A 273 11.09 22.78 -10.87
CA LEU A 273 10.71 24.19 -10.73
C LEU A 273 10.70 24.63 -9.26
N PRO A 274 11.85 24.56 -8.54
CA PRO A 274 11.89 24.79 -7.09
C PRO A 274 11.47 26.22 -6.67
N ASN A 275 11.38 27.18 -7.59
CA ASN A 275 11.15 28.60 -7.28
C ASN A 275 9.92 29.26 -7.96
N THR A 276 9.12 28.57 -8.78
CA THR A 276 8.00 29.23 -9.50
C THR A 276 6.61 28.97 -8.90
N VAL A 277 6.48 28.03 -7.95
CA VAL A 277 5.17 27.67 -7.34
C VAL A 277 5.14 27.97 -5.82
N ALA A 278 6.02 28.85 -5.33
CA ALA A 278 5.87 29.45 -4.01
C ALA A 278 4.78 30.55 -3.96
N VAL A 279 4.00 30.72 -5.03
CA VAL A 279 2.86 31.63 -5.09
C VAL A 279 1.58 30.82 -5.33
N ARG A 280 1.07 30.16 -4.30
CA ARG A 280 -0.37 30.11 -3.94
C ARG A 280 -0.68 29.03 -2.89
N TYR A 281 -1.03 29.50 -1.70
CA TYR A 281 -2.31 29.28 -1.00
C TYR A 281 -2.06 29.51 0.50
N GLY A 282 -1.95 30.77 0.92
CA GLY A 282 -1.63 31.03 2.32
C GLY A 282 -1.66 32.47 2.82
N ASP A 283 -1.77 33.48 1.96
CA ASP A 283 -1.98 34.86 2.43
C ASP A 283 -2.80 35.64 1.40
N SER A 284 -3.98 36.07 1.82
CA SER A 284 -4.85 36.96 1.06
C SER A 284 -4.51 38.45 1.27
N THR A 285 -3.27 38.77 1.66
CA THR A 285 -2.87 40.16 2.00
C THR A 285 -1.47 40.57 1.54
N VAL A 286 -0.86 39.87 0.58
CA VAL A 286 0.39 40.36 -0.03
C VAL A 286 0.03 41.00 -1.37
N GLU A 287 0.11 42.33 -1.41
CA GLU A 287 0.09 43.12 -2.64
C GLU A 287 1.08 42.51 -3.64
N THR A 288 0.53 41.99 -4.73
CA THR A 288 1.31 41.48 -5.85
C THR A 288 1.89 42.64 -6.64
N THR A 289 3.07 43.11 -6.26
CA THR A 289 3.97 43.79 -7.20
C THR A 289 4.97 42.74 -7.70
N PRO A 290 4.84 42.24 -8.93
CA PRO A 290 5.83 41.32 -9.48
C PRO A 290 7.14 42.08 -9.71
N MET A 291 8.10 41.93 -8.79
CA MET A 291 9.45 42.51 -8.91
C MET A 291 10.23 42.04 -10.14
N VAL A 292 9.76 41.01 -10.86
CA VAL A 292 10.42 40.51 -12.08
C VAL A 292 9.96 41.27 -13.33
N ALA A 293 8.84 41.98 -13.29
CA ALA A 293 8.35 42.77 -14.44
C ALA A 293 9.00 44.17 -14.53
N GLU A 294 9.45 44.75 -13.41
CA GLU A 294 9.96 46.13 -13.42
C GLU A 294 11.41 46.24 -13.94
N VAL A 295 12.21 45.19 -13.79
CA VAL A 295 13.62 45.17 -14.25
C VAL A 295 13.73 45.02 -15.78
N VAL A 296 12.74 44.41 -16.42
CA VAL A 296 12.75 44.19 -17.89
C VAL A 296 12.16 45.38 -18.66
N LEU A 297 11.38 46.25 -18.00
CA LEU A 297 10.64 47.34 -18.67
C LEU A 297 11.20 48.75 -18.42
N ASN A 298 12.22 48.93 -17.58
CA ASN A 298 12.87 50.24 -17.37
C ASN A 298 14.37 50.11 -17.08
N PRO A 299 15.23 50.01 -18.11
CA PRO A 299 16.68 49.96 -17.94
C PRO A 299 17.29 51.28 -17.42
N GLU A 300 16.52 52.38 -17.35
CA GLU A 300 16.99 53.69 -16.90
C GLU A 300 17.06 53.87 -15.37
N LYS A 301 16.54 52.93 -14.57
CA LYS A 301 16.60 53.00 -13.09
C LYS A 301 17.87 52.39 -12.47
N LEU A 302 18.82 51.95 -13.29
CA LEU A 302 20.14 51.50 -12.82
C LEU A 302 21.12 52.68 -12.88
N ASP A 303 21.00 53.60 -11.93
CA ASP A 303 22.09 54.53 -11.61
C ASP A 303 23.06 53.81 -10.63
N PRO A 304 24.27 53.40 -11.06
CA PRO A 304 25.21 52.70 -10.21
C PRO A 304 25.82 53.58 -9.09
N ASP A 305 25.57 54.90 -9.10
CA ASP A 305 26.23 55.84 -8.19
C ASP A 305 25.37 56.29 -7.01
N THR A 306 24.19 55.70 -6.77
CA THR A 306 23.38 56.06 -5.59
C THR A 306 23.99 55.48 -4.31
N PRO A 307 24.47 56.30 -3.34
CA PRO A 307 25.06 55.79 -2.12
C PRO A 307 23.98 55.16 -1.23
N ARG A 308 24.17 53.90 -0.84
CA ARG A 308 23.34 53.21 0.16
C ARG A 308 23.58 53.83 1.55
N THR A 309 22.95 54.95 1.85
CA THR A 309 22.81 55.46 3.21
C THR A 309 21.59 54.82 3.86
N ASN A 310 21.81 53.71 4.57
CA ASN A 310 21.19 53.42 5.87
C ASN A 310 21.68 52.06 6.40
N PRO A 311 22.33 52.01 7.58
CA PRO A 311 22.69 50.74 8.21
C PRO A 311 21.48 50.06 8.86
N PRO A 312 21.50 48.73 9.03
CA PRO A 312 20.39 47.97 9.59
C PRO A 312 20.24 48.22 11.10
N VAL A 313 19.03 48.59 11.52
CA VAL A 313 18.59 48.53 12.91
C VAL A 313 18.53 47.06 13.31
N LYS A 314 19.34 46.66 14.29
CA LYS A 314 19.26 45.31 14.88
C LYS A 314 18.09 45.23 15.87
N PRO A 315 17.43 44.06 15.98
CA PRO A 315 16.61 43.72 17.14
C PRO A 315 17.47 43.51 18.40
#